data_AF-A0A7C7TN52-F1
#
_entry.id   AF-A0A7C7TN52-F1
#
_cell.length_a   1.000
_cell.length_b   1.000
_cell.length_c   1.000
_cell.angle_alpha   90.00
_cell.angle_beta   90.00
_cell.angle_gamma   90.00
#
_symmetry.space_group_name_H-M   'P 1'
#
loop_
_entity.id
_entity.type
_entity.pdbx_description
1 polymer ?
#
loop_
_entity_poly.entity_id
_entity_poly.type
_entity_poly.pdbx_seq_one_letter_code
_entity_poly.pdbx_strand_id
1 'polypeptide(L)' 'GVLALGTTPRRSAKEGWGYRDRPVQFLGVTIRPGAWICADADGWVIAPAPLQPQGE' A
#
# COMPACT_ATOMS: atom_id res chain seq x y z
N GLY A 1 3.33 10.87 -0.69
CA GLY A 1 2.19 11.09 -1.59
C GLY A 1 0.98 10.34 -1.09
N VAL A 2 -0.18 10.54 -1.71
CA VAL A 2 -1.40 9.75 -1.43
C VAL A 2 -1.86 9.16 -2.76
N LEU A 3 -1.97 7.84 -2.82
CA LEU A 3 -2.52 7.11 -3.96
C LEU A 3 -3.86 6.50 -3.55
N ALA A 4 -4.89 6.74 -4.35
CA ALA A 4 -6.24 6.22 -4.14
C ALA A 4 -6.89 5.93 -5.49
N LEU A 5 -7.85 5.00 -5.50
CA LEU A 5 -8.62 4.69 -6.71
C LEU A 5 -9.58 5.82 -7.11
N GLY A 6 -9.94 6.69 -6.17
CA GLY A 6 -10.86 7.80 -6.42
C GLY A 6 -11.24 8.53 -5.13
N THR A 7 -12.17 9.47 -5.26
CA THR A 7 -12.69 10.28 -4.14
C THR A 7 -14.14 9.91 -3.84
N THR A 8 -14.55 10.08 -2.57
CA THR A 8 -15.95 9.96 -2.16
C THR A 8 -16.26 10.97 -1.05
N PRO A 9 -17.37 11.73 -1.14
CA PRO A 9 -17.76 12.67 -0.10
C PRO A 9 -18.39 11.98 1.11
N ARG A 10 -18.81 10.71 0.96
CA ARG A 10 -19.45 9.93 2.02
C ARG A 10 -18.39 9.45 3.02
N ARG A 11 -18.60 9.75 4.30
CA ARG A 11 -17.76 9.24 5.40
C ARG A 11 -17.90 7.72 5.56
N SER A 12 -16.81 7.06 5.98
CA SER A 12 -16.82 5.66 6.42
C SER A 12 -17.55 5.44 7.76
N ALA A 13 -17.98 4.20 8.02
CA ALA A 13 -18.46 3.79 9.34
C ALA A 13 -17.31 3.79 10.37
N LYS A 14 -17.63 4.02 11.65
CA LYS A 14 -16.66 4.10 12.77
C LYS A 14 -16.93 3.05 13.86
N GLU A 15 -17.14 1.82 13.43
CA GLU A 15 -17.56 0.72 14.30
C GLU A 15 -16.40 -0.16 14.82
N GLY A 16 -15.16 0.17 14.47
CA GLY A 16 -13.97 -0.58 14.94
C GLY A 16 -13.68 -1.87 14.18
N TRP A 17 -14.42 -2.17 13.12
CA TRP A 17 -14.14 -3.32 12.24
C TRP A 17 -12.82 -3.16 11.48
N GLY A 18 -12.13 -4.29 11.30
CA GLY A 18 -10.92 -4.40 10.51
C GLY A 18 -9.80 -5.14 11.24
N TYR A 19 -8.74 -5.44 10.52
CA TYR A 19 -7.53 -6.05 11.07
C TYR A 19 -6.34 -5.12 10.86
N ARG A 20 -5.39 -5.16 11.81
CA ARG A 20 -4.06 -4.56 11.68
C ARG A 20 -3.04 -5.67 11.47
N ASP A 21 -1.95 -5.35 10.79
CA ASP A 21 -0.80 -6.25 10.61
C ASP A 21 -1.16 -7.62 10.03
N ARG A 22 -2.17 -7.67 9.15
CA ARG A 22 -2.51 -8.85 8.37
C ARG A 22 -2.07 -8.67 6.92
N PRO A 23 -1.59 -9.73 6.26
CA PRO A 23 -1.39 -9.69 4.82
C PRO A 23 -2.68 -9.29 4.10
N VAL A 24 -2.57 -8.39 3.13
CA VAL A 24 -3.70 -7.97 2.30
C VAL A 24 -3.43 -8.37 0.85
N GLN A 25 -4.49 -8.72 0.13
CA GLN A 25 -4.44 -8.95 -1.31
C GLN A 25 -5.14 -7.79 -2.02
N PHE A 26 -4.43 -7.15 -2.94
CA PHE A 26 -4.92 -6.01 -3.69
C PHE A 26 -4.36 -6.05 -5.11
N LEU A 27 -5.24 -5.92 -6.11
CA LEU A 27 -4.89 -5.96 -7.53
C LEU A 27 -3.98 -7.15 -7.93
N GLY A 28 -4.24 -8.34 -7.37
CA GLY A 28 -3.47 -9.55 -7.65
C GLY A 28 -2.15 -9.68 -6.89
N VAL A 29 -1.82 -8.74 -6.01
CA VAL A 29 -0.57 -8.71 -5.25
C VAL A 29 -0.83 -8.89 -3.76
N THR A 30 0.01 -9.68 -3.07
CA THR A 30 -0.03 -9.81 -1.61
C THR A 30 0.96 -8.86 -0.95
N ILE A 31 0.46 -7.93 -0.13
CA ILE A 31 1.27 -7.04 0.69
C ILE A 31 1.33 -7.61 2.11
N ARG A 32 2.53 -7.88 2.62
CA ARG A 32 2.77 -8.40 3.97
C ARG A 32 3.21 -7.28 4.91
N PRO A 33 2.88 -7.36 6.21
CA PRO A 33 3.45 -6.45 7.20
C PRO A 33 4.98 -6.46 7.14
N GLY A 34 5.59 -5.28 7.21
CA GLY A 34 7.05 -5.10 7.11
C GLY A 34 7.60 -4.99 5.68
N ALA A 35 6.79 -5.25 4.65
CA ALA A 35 7.21 -5.01 3.27
C ALA A 35 7.39 -3.52 2.97
N TRP A 36 8.26 -3.21 2.01
CA TRP A 36 8.53 -1.88 1.52
C TRP A 36 7.77 -1.62 0.23
N ILE A 37 7.21 -0.41 0.08
CA ILE A 37 6.50 0.01 -1.12
C ILE A 37 7.18 1.25 -1.68
N CYS A 38 7.56 1.19 -2.95
CA CYS A 38 8.06 2.34 -3.71
C CYS A 38 7.02 2.70 -4.77
N ALA A 39 6.69 3.99 -4.91
CA ALA A 39 5.65 4.44 -5.83
C ALA A 39 5.99 5.79 -6.47
N ASP A 40 5.65 5.92 -7.75
CA ASP A 40 5.85 7.10 -8.57
C ASP A 40 4.67 7.30 -9.54
N ALA A 41 4.88 8.00 -10.66
CA ALA A 41 3.86 8.28 -11.67
C ALA A 41 3.52 7.07 -12.55
N ASP A 42 4.44 6.12 -12.72
CA ASP A 42 4.24 4.93 -13.56
C ASP A 42 3.54 3.82 -12.78
N GLY A 43 3.78 3.75 -11.47
CA GLY A 43 3.07 2.81 -10.61
C GLY A 43 3.72 2.62 -9.26
N TRP A 44 3.62 1.38 -8.76
CA TRP A 44 4.17 1.00 -7.46
C TRP A 44 4.69 -0.42 -7.48
N VAL A 45 5.72 -0.68 -6.67
CA VAL A 45 6.35 -1.98 -6.51
C VAL A 45 6.49 -2.32 -5.02
N ILE A 46 6.51 -3.62 -4.72
CA ILE A 46 6.73 -4.14 -3.37
C ILE A 46 8.08 -4.82 -3.31
N ALA A 47 8.83 -4.57 -2.23
CA ALA A 47 10.05 -5.27 -1.88
C ALA A 47 9.96 -5.86 -0.46
N PRO A 48 10.62 -6.99 -0.19
CA PRO A 48 10.67 -7.57 1.16
C PRO A 48 11.56 -6.77 2.13
N ALA A 49 12.39 -5.86 1.61
CA ALA A 49 13.33 -5.02 2.34
C ALA A 49 13.49 -3.67 1.59
N PRO A 50 14.08 -2.62 2.21
CA PRO A 50 14.27 -1.34 1.54
C PRO A 50 15.08 -1.53 0.25
N LEU A 51 14.60 -0.95 -0.85
CA LEU A 51 15.35 -0.91 -2.10
C LEU A 51 16.51 0.07 -1.94
N GLN A 52 17.72 -0.38 -2.24
CA GLN A 52 18.86 0.53 -2.35
C GLN A 52 18.77 1.25 -3.69
N PRO A 53 19.04 2.57 -3.74
CA PRO A 53 19.24 3.22 -5.01
C PRO A 53 20.40 2.52 -5.74
N GLN A 54 20.20 2.14 -6.99
CA GLN A 54 21.34 1.77 -7.83
C GLN A 54 22.21 3.03 -7.98
N GLY A 55 23.51 2.88 -7.74
CA GLY A 55 24.44 3.98 -7.46
C GLY A 55 24.49 5.11 -8.49
N GLU A 56 25.14 6.19 -8.05
CA GLU A 56 25.57 7.35 -8.84
C GLU A 56 26.66 6.96 -9.86
#